data_AF-A0A3B9PPK6-F1
#
_entry.id   AF-A0A3B9PPK6-F1
#
_cell.length_a   1.000
_cell.length_b   1.000
_cell.length_c   1.000
_cell.angle_alpha   90.00
_cell.angle_beta   90.00
_cell.angle_gamma   90.00
#
_symmetry.space_group_name_H-M   'P 1'
#
loop_
_entity.id
_entity.type
_entity.pdbx_description
1 polymer ?
#
loop_
_entity_poly.entity_id
_entity_poly.type
_entity_poly.pdbx_seq_one_letter_code
_entity_poly.pdbx_strand_id
1 'polypeptide(L)'
;ASLAGRSLGFARVVTRIDDPEFEHLSLELGLEDIVIPSRTIARYLADLFEGRDHLEIIALMKGEARVFSFVAREEDEKPIAELDLPEGSRVMFFYRDERFTLPEPETRLRRGDEVMIVTHSRNLAALHARWSSLARRRRSGAGSA
;
A
#
# COMPACT_ATOMS: atom_id res chain seq x y z
N ALA A 1 12.90 24.92 16.07
CA ALA A 1 11.80 24.40 16.92
C ALA A 1 12.08 22.98 17.41
N SER A 2 12.36 22.02 16.53
CA SER A 2 12.60 20.62 16.92
C SER A 2 13.74 20.41 17.92
N LEU A 3 14.89 21.07 17.71
CA LEU A 3 16.00 20.99 18.67
C LEU A 3 15.64 21.53 20.06
N ALA A 4 14.84 22.60 20.11
CA ALA A 4 14.34 23.13 21.38
C ALA A 4 13.37 22.16 22.06
N GLY A 5 12.45 21.54 21.30
CA GLY A 5 11.57 20.49 21.82
C GLY A 5 12.36 19.29 22.36
N ARG A 6 13.40 18.86 21.65
CA ARG A 6 14.28 17.77 22.12
C ARG A 6 15.00 18.18 23.41
N SER A 7 15.55 19.39 23.46
CA SER A 7 16.24 19.91 24.66
C SER A 7 15.31 20.08 25.87
N LEU A 8 14.02 20.33 25.65
CA LEU A 8 13.00 20.44 26.69
C LEU A 8 12.45 19.08 27.15
N GLY A 9 12.90 17.97 26.55
CA GLY A 9 12.55 16.61 26.97
C GLY A 9 11.17 16.13 26.49
N PHE A 10 10.64 16.68 25.39
CA PHE A 10 9.41 16.14 24.80
C PHE A 10 9.59 14.68 24.39
N ALA A 11 8.62 13.83 24.71
CA ALA A 11 8.67 12.38 24.47
C ALA A 11 8.83 11.99 22.99
N ARG A 12 8.36 12.84 22.08
CA ARG A 12 8.49 12.66 20.63
C ARG A 12 8.58 14.02 19.94
N VAL A 13 9.50 14.17 19.01
CA VAL A 13 9.68 15.39 18.20
C VAL A 13 9.72 15.01 16.74
N VAL A 14 8.71 15.45 15.99
CA VAL A 14 8.62 15.22 14.53
C VAL A 14 9.11 16.48 13.82
N THR A 15 10.14 16.35 12.99
CA THR A 15 10.78 17.47 12.28
C THR A 15 10.28 17.52 10.84
N ARG A 16 9.71 18.66 10.45
CA ARG A 16 9.38 18.93 9.05
C ARG A 16 10.57 19.63 8.40
N ILE A 17 11.09 19.08 7.31
CA ILE A 17 12.07 19.75 6.45
C ILE A 17 11.49 19.87 5.04
N ASP A 18 11.77 21.00 4.38
CA ASP A 18 11.25 21.26 3.03
C ASP A 18 12.21 20.75 1.94
N ASP A 19 13.52 20.82 2.22
CA ASP A 19 14.59 20.35 1.33
C ASP A 19 15.17 19.01 1.84
N PRO A 20 15.09 17.92 1.04
CA PRO A 20 15.63 16.62 1.39
C PRO A 20 17.14 16.59 1.69
N GLU A 21 17.94 17.54 1.19
CA GLU A 21 19.38 17.57 1.44
C GLU A 21 19.70 17.73 2.94
N PHE A 22 18.80 18.33 3.72
CA PHE A 22 18.95 18.45 5.17
C PHE A 22 18.53 17.20 5.95
N GLU A 23 18.07 16.13 5.30
CA GLU A 23 17.69 14.88 5.95
C GLU A 23 18.88 14.30 6.74
N HIS A 24 20.04 14.21 6.10
CA HIS A 24 21.25 13.69 6.73
C HIS A 24 21.70 14.52 7.93
N LEU A 25 21.75 15.84 7.78
CA LEU A 25 22.09 16.77 8.87
C LEU A 25 21.10 16.67 10.04
N SER A 26 19.80 16.52 9.76
CA SER A 26 18.77 16.38 10.79
C SER A 26 18.96 15.09 11.59
N LEU A 27 19.33 13.98 10.92
CA LEU A 27 19.64 12.72 11.58
C LEU A 27 20.89 12.81 12.45
N GLU A 28 21.97 13.46 11.99
CA GLU A 28 23.18 13.69 12.78
C GLU A 28 22.89 14.52 14.04
N LEU A 29 21.94 15.46 13.94
CA LEU A 29 21.44 16.25 15.06
C LEU A 29 20.45 15.49 15.97
N GLY A 30 20.24 14.19 15.73
CA GLY A 30 19.37 13.31 16.52
C GLY A 30 17.88 13.60 16.37
N LEU A 31 17.46 14.13 15.22
CA LEU A 31 16.05 14.30 14.85
C LEU A 31 15.65 13.14 13.94
N GLU A 32 15.17 12.05 14.52
CA GLU A 32 14.95 10.79 13.79
C GLU A 32 13.59 10.72 13.08
N ASP A 33 12.55 11.29 13.68
CA ASP A 33 11.21 11.37 13.09
C ASP A 33 11.14 12.57 12.11
N ILE A 34 11.53 12.38 10.85
CA ILE A 34 11.54 13.43 9.83
C ILE A 34 10.38 13.26 8.83
N VAL A 35 9.70 14.37 8.52
CA VAL A 35 8.71 14.46 7.44
C VAL A 35 9.22 15.42 6.37
N ILE A 36 9.26 14.96 5.13
CA ILE A 36 9.64 15.77 3.95
C ILE A 36 8.42 15.91 3.03
N PRO A 37 7.60 16.98 3.17
CA PRO A 37 6.32 17.08 2.47
C PRO A 37 6.45 17.02 0.95
N SER A 38 7.48 17.67 0.39
CA SER A 38 7.76 17.70 -1.05
C SER A 38 7.96 16.29 -1.62
N ARG A 39 8.73 15.44 -0.93
CA ARG A 39 8.95 14.03 -1.32
C ARG A 39 7.67 13.20 -1.19
N THR A 40 6.88 13.42 -0.15
CA THR A 40 5.60 12.71 0.04
C THR A 40 4.59 13.09 -1.04
N ILE A 41 4.45 14.38 -1.35
CA ILE A 41 3.55 14.89 -2.40
C ILE A 41 4.03 14.44 -3.78
N ALA A 42 5.33 14.51 -4.07
CA ALA A 42 5.87 14.05 -5.34
C ALA A 42 5.62 12.55 -5.55
N ARG A 43 5.77 11.73 -4.49
CA ARG A 43 5.41 10.31 -4.53
C ARG A 43 3.92 10.12 -4.77
N TYR A 44 3.08 10.86 -4.06
CA TYR A 44 1.63 10.82 -4.25
C TYR A 44 1.21 11.18 -5.68
N LEU A 45 1.78 12.25 -6.24
CA LEU A 45 1.51 12.65 -7.62
C LEU A 45 2.04 11.63 -8.62
N ALA A 46 3.25 11.11 -8.41
CA ALA A 46 3.78 10.02 -9.24
C ALA A 46 2.86 8.80 -9.20
N ASP A 47 2.36 8.42 -8.02
CA ASP A 47 1.43 7.32 -7.85
C ASP A 47 0.09 7.58 -8.59
N LEU A 48 -0.44 8.80 -8.51
CA LEU A 48 -1.65 9.23 -9.22
C LEU A 48 -1.46 9.16 -10.75
N PHE A 49 -0.36 9.70 -11.27
CA PHE A 49 -0.07 9.69 -12.71
C PHE A 49 0.27 8.30 -13.25
N GLU A 50 0.79 7.41 -12.41
CA GLU A 50 1.02 6.01 -12.75
C GLU A 50 -0.25 5.14 -12.67
N GLY A 51 -1.44 5.75 -12.46
CA GLY A 51 -2.70 5.03 -12.39
C GLY A 51 -2.80 4.10 -11.17
N ARG A 52 -2.01 4.34 -10.11
CA ARG A 52 -2.12 3.64 -8.83
C ARG A 52 -3.34 4.14 -8.06
N ASP A 53 -4.52 3.89 -8.60
CA ASP A 53 -5.82 4.35 -8.10
C ASP A 53 -6.31 3.50 -6.90
N HIS A 54 -5.42 3.34 -5.91
CA HIS A 54 -5.68 2.57 -4.69
C HIS A 54 -5.37 3.39 -3.42
N LEU A 55 -4.66 4.50 -3.56
CA LEU A 55 -4.20 5.32 -2.43
C LEU A 55 -5.28 6.25 -1.87
N GLU A 56 -6.30 6.60 -2.67
CA GLU A 56 -7.43 7.38 -2.16
C GLU A 56 -8.24 6.60 -1.11
N ILE A 57 -8.33 5.28 -1.25
CA ILE A 57 -8.93 4.41 -0.23
C ILE A 57 -8.10 4.48 1.07
N ILE A 58 -6.76 4.47 0.97
CA ILE A 58 -5.85 4.53 2.13
C ILE A 58 -6.04 5.82 2.93
N ALA A 59 -6.23 6.96 2.25
CA ALA A 59 -6.45 8.25 2.90
C ALA A 59 -7.77 8.33 3.69
N LEU A 60 -8.77 7.54 3.32
CA LEU A 60 -10.06 7.45 4.01
C LEU A 60 -10.07 6.45 5.19
N MET A 61 -9.07 5.57 5.29
CA MET A 61 -9.07 4.52 6.32
C MET A 61 -8.73 5.07 7.70
N LYS A 62 -9.75 5.20 8.55
CA LYS A 62 -9.59 5.51 9.97
C LYS A 62 -9.33 4.24 10.78
N GLY A 63 -8.48 4.34 11.81
CA GLY A 63 -8.22 3.25 12.74
C GLY A 63 -7.39 2.10 12.14
N GLU A 64 -7.89 0.88 12.26
CA GLU A 64 -7.10 -0.35 12.04
C GLU A 64 -7.31 -1.00 10.67
N ALA A 65 -8.21 -0.47 9.84
CA ALA A 65 -8.48 -1.05 8.53
C ALA A 65 -7.36 -0.71 7.52
N ARG A 66 -7.00 -1.66 6.65
CA ARG A 66 -5.94 -1.57 5.62
C ARG A 66 -6.42 -2.20 4.31
N VAL A 67 -5.81 -1.79 3.20
CA VAL A 67 -5.98 -2.44 1.89
C VAL A 67 -4.74 -3.28 1.58
N PHE A 68 -4.95 -4.46 1.00
CA PHE A 68 -3.92 -5.35 0.50
C PHE A 68 -4.27 -5.82 -0.91
N SER A 69 -3.27 -5.92 -1.78
CA SER A 69 -3.45 -6.40 -3.16
C SER A 69 -2.54 -7.57 -3.46
N PHE A 70 -3.02 -8.51 -4.27
CA PHE A 70 -2.18 -9.57 -4.84
C PHE A 70 -2.63 -9.91 -6.26
N VAL A 71 -1.74 -10.57 -7.00
CA VAL A 71 -2.07 -11.19 -8.29
C VAL A 71 -2.31 -12.68 -8.04
N ALA A 72 -3.49 -13.17 -8.41
CA ALA A 72 -3.86 -14.57 -8.21
C ALA A 72 -2.92 -15.50 -8.99
N ARG A 73 -2.47 -16.56 -8.31
CA ARG A 73 -1.66 -17.64 -8.88
C ARG A 73 -2.53 -18.85 -9.20
N GLU A 74 -1.94 -19.92 -9.74
CA GLU A 74 -2.67 -21.17 -10.02
C GLU A 74 -3.30 -21.76 -8.75
N GLU A 75 -2.61 -21.67 -7.61
CA GLU A 75 -3.11 -22.12 -6.30
C GLU A 75 -4.29 -21.28 -5.76
N ASP A 76 -4.54 -20.11 -6.36
CA ASP A 76 -5.63 -19.21 -6.00
C ASP A 76 -6.87 -19.37 -6.89
N GLU A 77 -6.88 -20.29 -7.87
CA GLU A 77 -7.99 -20.51 -8.82
C GLU A 77 -9.22 -21.23 -8.21
N LYS A 78 -9.79 -20.59 -7.20
CA LYS A 78 -10.91 -21.08 -6.41
C LYS A 78 -12.01 -20.01 -6.27
N PRO A 79 -13.23 -20.38 -5.88
CA PRO A 79 -14.25 -19.42 -5.45
C PRO A 79 -13.72 -18.48 -4.37
N ILE A 80 -14.14 -17.22 -4.38
CA ILE A 80 -13.68 -16.24 -3.39
C ILE A 80 -14.04 -16.65 -1.96
N ALA A 81 -15.17 -17.33 -1.75
CA ALA A 81 -15.55 -17.90 -0.47
C ALA A 81 -14.56 -18.94 0.08
N GLU A 82 -13.78 -19.58 -0.80
CA GLU A 82 -12.77 -20.58 -0.44
C GLU A 82 -11.37 -19.98 -0.29
N LEU A 83 -11.21 -18.66 -0.48
CA LEU A 83 -9.99 -17.97 -0.09
C LEU A 83 -9.92 -17.96 1.43
N ASP A 84 -8.99 -18.74 1.98
CA ASP A 84 -8.70 -18.83 3.42
C ASP A 84 -8.12 -17.50 3.95
N LEU A 85 -8.96 -16.47 4.01
CA LEU A 85 -8.60 -15.13 4.42
C LEU A 85 -8.67 -15.03 5.95
N PRO A 86 -7.72 -14.34 6.59
CA PRO A 86 -7.78 -14.09 8.03
C PRO A 86 -9.08 -13.36 8.41
N GLU A 87 -9.60 -13.64 9.60
CA GLU A 87 -10.78 -12.96 10.14
C GLU A 87 -10.63 -11.42 10.07
N GLY A 88 -11.70 -10.73 9.67
CA GLY A 88 -11.67 -9.29 9.44
C GLY A 88 -11.05 -8.89 8.11
N SER A 89 -10.93 -9.83 7.16
CA SER A 89 -10.50 -9.58 5.79
C SER A 89 -11.58 -9.97 4.78
N ARG A 90 -11.71 -9.22 3.68
CA ARG A 90 -12.66 -9.50 2.61
C ARG A 90 -12.16 -8.97 1.26
N VAL A 91 -12.37 -9.74 0.20
CA VAL A 91 -12.19 -9.26 -1.18
C VAL A 91 -13.23 -8.18 -1.47
N MET A 92 -12.78 -7.02 -1.96
CA MET A 92 -13.65 -5.90 -2.37
C MET A 92 -14.00 -6.00 -3.85
N PHE A 93 -12.98 -6.16 -4.70
CA PHE A 93 -13.10 -6.26 -6.15
C PHE A 93 -11.84 -6.92 -6.72
N PHE A 94 -11.87 -7.26 -8.00
CA PHE A 94 -10.68 -7.65 -8.75
C PHE A 94 -10.72 -7.12 -10.18
N TYR A 95 -9.55 -7.03 -10.80
CA TYR A 95 -9.41 -6.78 -12.23
C TYR A 95 -9.05 -8.07 -12.97
N ARG A 96 -9.74 -8.32 -14.07
CA ARG A 96 -9.41 -9.38 -15.03
C ARG A 96 -9.36 -8.77 -16.41
N ASP A 97 -8.21 -8.89 -17.08
CA ASP A 97 -8.00 -8.30 -18.40
C ASP A 97 -8.38 -6.79 -18.43
N GLU A 98 -7.92 -6.04 -17.42
CA GLU A 98 -8.22 -4.61 -17.21
C GLU A 98 -9.72 -4.29 -16.97
N ARG A 99 -10.56 -5.31 -16.71
CA ARG A 99 -11.99 -5.11 -16.39
C ARG A 99 -12.25 -5.24 -14.91
N PHE A 100 -12.78 -4.18 -14.33
CA PHE A 100 -13.29 -4.14 -12.96
C PHE A 100 -14.44 -5.13 -12.78
N THR A 101 -14.39 -5.93 -11.72
CA THR A 101 -15.46 -6.86 -11.35
C THR A 101 -15.71 -6.82 -9.85
N LEU A 102 -16.98 -6.67 -9.46
CA LEU A 102 -17.44 -6.90 -8.09
C LEU A 102 -17.74 -8.40 -7.93
N PRO A 103 -17.04 -9.10 -7.03
CA PRO A 103 -17.24 -10.53 -6.86
C PRO A 103 -18.44 -10.86 -5.98
N GLU A 104 -19.09 -11.96 -6.34
CA GLU A 104 -19.93 -12.75 -5.45
C GLU A 104 -19.09 -13.86 -4.77
N PRO A 105 -19.54 -14.46 -3.66
CA PRO A 105 -18.81 -15.53 -2.97
C PRO A 105 -18.41 -16.70 -3.88
N GLU A 106 -19.27 -17.04 -4.85
CA GLU A 106 -19.09 -18.12 -5.82
C GLU A 106 -18.21 -17.70 -7.01
N THR A 107 -17.87 -16.41 -7.12
CA THR A 107 -17.02 -15.91 -8.20
C THR A 107 -15.65 -16.55 -8.10
N ARG A 108 -15.28 -17.28 -9.15
CA ARG A 108 -14.01 -18.00 -9.22
C ARG A 108 -12.89 -17.10 -9.73
N LEU A 109 -11.84 -16.97 -8.92
CA LEU A 109 -10.61 -16.32 -9.35
C LEU A 109 -9.90 -17.17 -10.41
N ARG A 110 -9.14 -16.48 -11.25
CA ARG A 110 -8.27 -17.04 -12.27
C ARG A 110 -6.87 -16.51 -12.08
N ARG A 111 -5.87 -17.29 -12.47
CA ARG A 111 -4.49 -16.82 -12.50
C ARG A 111 -4.40 -15.49 -13.27
N GLY A 112 -3.71 -14.52 -12.68
CA GLY A 112 -3.52 -13.20 -13.27
C GLY A 112 -4.57 -12.17 -12.87
N ASP A 113 -5.65 -12.56 -12.16
CA ASP A 113 -6.57 -11.59 -11.57
C ASP A 113 -5.84 -10.72 -10.54
N GLU A 114 -6.02 -9.40 -10.61
CA GLU A 114 -5.49 -8.46 -9.64
C GLU A 114 -6.55 -8.21 -8.57
N VAL A 115 -6.36 -8.77 -7.38
CA VAL A 115 -7.39 -8.86 -6.35
C VAL A 115 -7.12 -7.82 -5.26
N MET A 116 -8.16 -7.07 -4.89
CA MET A 116 -8.13 -6.06 -3.83
C MET A 116 -8.86 -6.56 -2.58
N ILE A 117 -8.18 -6.55 -1.43
CA ILE A 117 -8.71 -6.97 -0.13
C ILE A 117 -8.74 -5.77 0.82
N VAL A 118 -9.83 -5.64 1.59
CA VAL A 118 -9.85 -4.87 2.84
C VAL A 118 -9.58 -5.81 4.01
N THR A 119 -8.75 -5.39 4.96
CA THR A 119 -8.31 -6.22 6.09
C THR A 119 -8.05 -5.37 7.34
N HIS A 120 -7.97 -6.01 8.50
CA HIS A 120 -7.36 -5.40 9.68
C HIS A 120 -5.81 -5.34 9.55
N SER A 121 -5.20 -4.31 10.11
CA SER A 121 -3.75 -4.07 10.15
C SER A 121 -2.93 -5.24 10.68
N ARG A 122 -3.40 -5.92 11.74
CA ARG A 122 -2.77 -7.11 12.34
C ARG A 122 -2.57 -8.27 11.36
N ASN A 123 -3.35 -8.33 10.27
CA ASN A 123 -3.31 -9.43 9.31
C ASN A 123 -2.29 -9.18 8.18
N LEU A 124 -1.74 -7.97 8.03
CA LEU A 124 -0.87 -7.64 6.90
C LEU A 124 0.35 -8.57 6.80
N ALA A 125 0.96 -8.93 7.93
CA ALA A 125 2.09 -9.84 7.95
C ALA A 125 1.73 -11.24 7.39
N ALA A 126 0.56 -11.77 7.75
CA ALA A 126 0.07 -13.07 7.26
C ALA A 126 -0.26 -13.02 5.75
N LEU A 127 -0.93 -11.95 5.31
CA LEU A 127 -1.24 -11.74 3.89
C LEU A 127 0.04 -11.60 3.05
N HIS A 128 1.03 -10.84 3.53
CA HIS A 128 2.34 -10.75 2.89
C HIS A 128 3.06 -12.08 2.86
N ALA A 129 3.05 -12.87 3.94
CA ALA A 129 3.69 -14.17 3.95
C ALA A 129 3.12 -15.08 2.85
N ARG A 130 1.78 -15.09 2.69
CA ARG A 130 1.09 -15.94 1.70
C ARG A 130 1.26 -15.46 0.26
N TRP A 131 1.02 -14.18 0.00
CA TRP A 131 1.03 -13.62 -1.36
C TRP A 131 2.27 -12.77 -1.67
N SER A 132 3.38 -13.01 -0.95
CA SER A 132 4.67 -12.38 -1.26
C SER A 132 5.17 -12.85 -2.61
N SER A 133 4.78 -12.12 -3.65
CA SER A 133 5.56 -11.97 -4.86
C SER A 133 5.39 -10.52 -5.27
N LEU A 134 6.39 -9.71 -4.91
CA LEU A 134 6.71 -8.41 -5.49
C LEU A 134 6.01 -8.22 -6.85
N ALA A 135 5.09 -7.25 -6.91
CA ALA A 135 4.44 -6.74 -8.11
C ALA A 135 5.45 -6.12 -9.08
N ARG A 136 6.41 -6.92 -9.57
CA ARG A 136 7.57 -6.51 -10.35
C ARG A 136 7.48 -6.94 -11.81
N ARG A 137 6.30 -7.28 -12.32
CA ARG A 137 6.13 -7.71 -13.72
C ARG A 137 4.85 -7.16 -14.34
N ARG A 138 4.92 -5.92 -14.83
CA ARG A 138 4.18 -5.48 -16.03
C ARG A 138 4.89 -4.38 -16.83
N ARG A 139 6.24 -4.42 -16.83
CA ARG A 139 7.04 -3.91 -17.96
C ARG A 139 7.04 -4.99 -19.05
N SER A 140 6.14 -4.90 -20.02
CA SER A 140 6.35 -5.30 -21.43
C SER A 140 5.02 -5.25 -22.17
N GLY A 141 4.78 -4.18 -22.94
CA GLY A 141 3.66 -4.14 -23.88
C GLY A 141 3.09 -2.76 -24.18
N ALA A 142 3.92 -1.80 -24.59
CA ALA A 142 3.46 -0.66 -25.39
C ALA A 142 4.63 -0.10 -26.20
N GLY A 143 5.13 -0.95 -27.10
CA GLY A 143 5.70 -0.47 -28.36
C GLY A 143 4.60 -0.53 -29.43
N SER A 144 4.71 0.39 -30.39
CA SER A 144 3.92 0.55 -31.63
C SER A 144 2.46 0.99 -31.48
N ALA A 145 2.20 2.30 -31.58
CA ALA A 145 1.86 2.95 -32.85
C ALA A 145 1.96 4.47 -32.68
#